data_AF-A0A3A9T9N9-F1
#
_entry.id   AF-A0A3A9T9N9-F1
#
_cell.length_a   1.000
_cell.length_b   1.000
_cell.length_c   1.000
_cell.angle_alpha   90.00
_cell.angle_beta   90.00
_cell.angle_gamma   90.00
#
_symmetry.space_group_name_H-M   'P 1'
#
loop_
_entity.id
_entity.type
_entity.pdbx_description
1 polymer ?
#
loop_
_entity_poly.entity_id
_entity_poly.type
_entity_poly.pdbx_seq_one_letter_code
_entity_poly.pdbx_strand_id
1 'polypeptide(L)'
;MGSFVRGGNMQKNLILSFILALFLWGCAPAGRDVVLADVADMAETANTAVVEAQGDTPESSAGDMTQEPEVREPVSIYVYVCGAVTSPGVYELPEGSRIIDAIKASGGFCDDADETFVNQAARLSDGVKLFIPTREEVANAVDASGQIQSFDTGETFVSEETGTSGSGGLININSATRDELTSIPGIGTVTADKIVSYREQHGSFMTIEDIKNVSGIKEKLFSKIRDYITV
;
A
#
# COMPACT_ATOMS: atom_id res chain seq x y z
N MET A 1 -70.93 -6.84 -25.01
CA MET A 1 -70.19 -7.13 -26.25
C MET A 1 -68.78 -7.54 -25.87
N GLY A 2 -68.47 -8.83 -25.94
CA GLY A 2 -67.11 -9.34 -25.80
C GLY A 2 -66.48 -9.56 -27.17
N SER A 3 -65.23 -9.16 -27.33
CA SER A 3 -64.36 -9.60 -28.42
C SER A 3 -63.11 -10.23 -27.80
N PHE A 4 -63.06 -11.54 -27.95
CA PHE A 4 -62.01 -12.45 -27.53
C PHE A 4 -61.32 -12.94 -28.82
N VAL A 5 -60.00 -13.18 -28.74
CA VAL A 5 -59.22 -14.25 -29.41
C VAL A 5 -58.27 -13.96 -30.59
N ARG A 6 -57.05 -14.46 -30.35
CA ARG A 6 -55.96 -14.99 -31.22
C ARG A 6 -55.23 -14.00 -32.13
N GLY A 7 -53.91 -14.00 -32.19
CA GLY A 7 -52.95 -15.07 -31.88
C GLY A 7 -52.24 -15.46 -33.18
N GLY A 8 -50.92 -15.37 -33.20
CA GLY A 8 -50.12 -15.68 -34.38
C GLY A 8 -48.63 -15.57 -34.11
N ASN A 9 -48.12 -16.53 -33.34
CA ASN A 9 -46.68 -16.85 -33.25
C ASN A 9 -46.16 -17.12 -34.67
N MET A 10 -45.30 -16.24 -35.18
CA MET A 10 -44.64 -16.45 -36.45
C MET A 10 -43.50 -17.46 -36.26
N GLN A 11 -43.48 -18.41 -37.18
CA GLN A 11 -42.93 -19.75 -36.99
C GLN A 11 -41.41 -19.83 -36.95
N LYS A 12 -40.98 -20.84 -36.20
CA LYS A 12 -39.64 -21.44 -36.21
C LYS A 12 -39.44 -22.27 -37.49
N ASN A 13 -38.19 -22.24 -38.00
CA ASN A 13 -37.47 -23.30 -38.72
C ASN A 13 -37.86 -23.65 -40.17
N LEU A 14 -36.94 -23.34 -41.10
CA LEU A 14 -36.70 -24.07 -42.36
C LEU A 14 -35.19 -23.92 -42.69
N ILE A 15 -34.28 -24.73 -42.17
CA ILE A 15 -33.92 -26.13 -42.50
C ILE A 15 -33.41 -26.30 -43.95
N LEU A 16 -32.21 -26.93 -44.02
CA LEU A 16 -31.55 -27.64 -45.13
C LEU A 16 -30.85 -26.74 -46.20
N SER A 17 -29.61 -26.99 -46.63
CA SER A 17 -28.59 -27.99 -46.30
C SER A 17 -27.44 -27.88 -47.30
N PHE A 18 -26.21 -28.15 -46.84
CA PHE A 18 -25.23 -29.09 -47.45
C PHE A 18 -24.79 -28.83 -48.90
N ILE A 19 -23.53 -28.51 -49.19
CA ILE A 19 -22.39 -29.45 -49.47
C ILE A 19 -21.42 -28.62 -50.32
N LEU A 20 -20.10 -28.75 -50.38
CA LEU A 20 -19.04 -29.52 -49.73
C LEU A 20 -17.83 -29.24 -50.64
N ALA A 21 -16.64 -29.24 -50.04
CA ALA A 21 -15.35 -29.59 -50.67
C ALA A 21 -14.53 -28.51 -51.40
N LEU A 22 -13.29 -28.39 -50.89
CA LEU A 22 -12.01 -28.23 -51.59
C LEU A 22 -11.75 -26.82 -52.14
N PHE A 23 -10.70 -26.12 -51.70
CA PHE A 23 -9.31 -26.57 -51.80
C PHE A 23 -8.45 -26.16 -50.61
N LEU A 24 -7.83 -27.18 -50.01
CA LEU A 24 -6.51 -27.11 -49.40
C LEU A 24 -5.46 -27.00 -50.52
N TRP A 25 -4.60 -25.98 -50.42
CA TRP A 25 -3.22 -25.98 -50.92
C TRP A 25 -2.51 -24.83 -50.16
N GLY A 26 -1.41 -24.97 -49.45
CA GLY A 26 -0.43 -26.05 -49.34
C GLY A 26 0.98 -25.47 -49.49
N CYS A 27 1.89 -25.84 -48.57
CA CYS A 27 3.36 -25.80 -48.67
C CYS A 27 4.07 -24.42 -48.75
N ALA A 28 5.21 -24.15 -48.12
CA ALA A 28 6.20 -24.98 -47.42
C ALA A 28 7.19 -24.09 -46.61
N PRO A 29 7.98 -24.68 -45.68
CA PRO A 29 9.03 -24.01 -44.92
C PRO A 29 10.41 -24.11 -45.60
N ALA A 30 11.25 -23.11 -45.40
CA ALA A 30 12.69 -23.11 -45.69
C ALA A 30 13.33 -22.09 -44.72
N GLY A 31 14.49 -22.28 -44.10
CA GLY A 31 15.51 -23.31 -44.09
C GLY A 31 16.59 -22.82 -43.11
N ARG A 32 17.23 -23.74 -42.38
CA ARG A 32 18.43 -23.45 -41.58
C ARG A 32 19.61 -23.40 -42.53
N ASP A 33 20.49 -22.41 -42.37
CA ASP A 33 21.89 -22.54 -42.78
C ASP A 33 22.81 -22.11 -41.64
N VAL A 34 23.64 -23.08 -41.25
CA VAL A 34 24.81 -22.95 -40.39
C VAL A 34 25.95 -22.51 -41.30
N VAL A 35 26.69 -21.47 -40.92
CA VAL A 35 28.04 -21.24 -41.42
C VAL A 35 28.97 -20.99 -40.23
N LEU A 36 29.74 -22.02 -39.90
CA LEU A 36 31.04 -21.93 -39.24
C LEU A 36 32.11 -21.81 -40.33
N ALA A 37 33.01 -20.82 -40.20
CA ALA A 37 34.43 -20.78 -40.61
C ALA A 37 34.87 -19.29 -40.51
N ASP A 38 35.57 -18.85 -39.48
CA ASP A 38 37.01 -19.05 -39.19
C ASP A 38 37.92 -18.31 -40.20
N VAL A 39 38.49 -17.16 -39.80
CA VAL A 39 39.94 -16.93 -39.59
C VAL A 39 40.30 -15.45 -39.42
N ALA A 40 41.35 -15.22 -38.62
CA ALA A 40 42.26 -14.07 -38.59
C ALA A 40 41.76 -12.78 -37.91
N ASP A 41 42.51 -12.05 -37.08
CA ASP A 41 43.86 -12.14 -36.52
C ASP A 41 43.98 -10.91 -35.59
N MET A 42 45.06 -10.81 -34.82
CA MET A 42 45.52 -9.71 -33.95
C MET A 42 45.17 -9.84 -32.47
N ALA A 43 45.87 -10.78 -31.84
CA ALA A 43 46.42 -10.61 -30.51
C ALA A 43 47.75 -9.83 -30.59
N GLU A 44 47.94 -8.82 -29.73
CA GLU A 44 49.22 -8.37 -29.11
C GLU A 44 48.93 -7.07 -28.32
N THR A 45 49.47 -6.76 -27.14
CA THR A 45 50.61 -7.30 -26.38
C THR A 45 50.36 -7.07 -24.89
N ALA A 46 50.88 -8.00 -24.10
CA ALA A 46 51.01 -8.00 -22.66
C ALA A 46 51.67 -6.75 -22.07
N ASN A 47 51.41 -6.50 -20.78
CA ASN A 47 52.49 -6.13 -19.88
C ASN A 47 52.33 -6.84 -18.53
N THR A 48 53.30 -7.71 -18.26
CA THR A 48 53.54 -8.42 -17.00
C THR A 48 54.89 -7.93 -16.47
N ALA A 49 54.95 -7.53 -15.20
CA ALA A 49 56.12 -7.65 -14.32
C ALA A 49 55.66 -7.36 -12.87
N VAL A 50 55.55 -8.35 -11.97
CA VAL A 50 56.58 -8.99 -11.10
C VAL A 50 56.56 -8.36 -9.69
N VAL A 51 55.99 -9.05 -8.69
CA VAL A 51 56.59 -9.77 -7.50
C VAL A 51 57.42 -8.84 -6.57
N GLU A 52 57.27 -8.70 -5.24
CA GLU A 52 57.33 -9.61 -4.05
C GLU A 52 56.81 -8.82 -2.80
N ALA A 53 55.97 -9.37 -1.91
CA ALA A 53 56.21 -10.20 -0.70
C ALA A 53 56.44 -9.44 0.64
N GLN A 54 55.81 -9.99 1.70
CA GLN A 54 55.93 -9.72 3.16
C GLN A 54 55.31 -8.41 3.66
N GLY A 55 54.49 -8.34 4.70
CA GLY A 55 54.03 -9.29 5.71
C GLY A 55 53.72 -8.46 6.96
N ASP A 56 52.51 -8.53 7.51
CA ASP A 56 52.28 -8.68 8.96
C ASP A 56 50.79 -8.81 9.26
N THR A 57 50.51 -9.64 10.25
CA THR A 57 49.18 -9.85 10.84
C THR A 57 48.98 -8.77 11.92
N PRO A 58 47.75 -8.35 12.22
CA PRO A 58 47.24 -8.78 13.51
C PRO A 58 45.79 -9.28 13.45
N GLU A 59 45.67 -10.45 14.04
CA GLU A 59 44.53 -11.06 14.70
C GLU A 59 43.64 -10.03 15.44
N SER A 60 42.35 -9.99 15.12
CA SER A 60 41.33 -9.64 16.11
C SER A 60 39.93 -10.09 15.67
N SER A 61 39.52 -11.22 16.25
CA SER A 61 38.15 -11.55 16.66
C SER A 61 37.05 -11.50 15.59
N ALA A 62 37.07 -12.51 14.71
CA ALA A 62 35.85 -13.02 14.09
C ALA A 62 34.95 -13.62 15.19
N GLY A 63 33.96 -12.85 15.64
CA GLY A 63 32.79 -13.38 16.31
C GLY A 63 31.92 -14.09 15.28
N ASP A 64 32.29 -15.33 14.95
CA ASP A 64 31.41 -16.26 14.24
C ASP A 64 30.25 -16.61 15.18
N MET A 65 29.15 -15.89 15.03
CA MET A 65 27.85 -16.35 15.49
C MET A 65 27.15 -16.94 14.28
N THR A 66 27.40 -18.22 14.03
CA THR A 66 26.51 -19.05 13.22
C THR A 66 25.15 -19.10 13.94
N GLN A 67 24.26 -18.15 13.62
CA GLN A 67 22.85 -18.26 13.94
C GLN A 67 22.26 -19.32 13.02
N GLU A 68 21.97 -20.48 13.60
CA GLU A 68 21.13 -21.49 12.98
C GLU A 68 19.80 -20.82 12.58
N PRO A 69 19.35 -20.95 11.32
CA PRO A 69 18.17 -20.24 10.86
C PRO A 69 16.96 -20.82 11.58
N GLU A 70 16.46 -20.11 12.59
CA GLU A 70 15.17 -20.47 13.18
C GLU A 70 14.11 -20.39 12.08
N VAL A 71 13.52 -21.55 11.77
CA VAL A 71 12.37 -21.65 10.87
C VAL A 71 11.21 -20.95 11.56
N ARG A 72 11.04 -19.66 11.26
CA ARG A 72 9.87 -18.89 11.68
C ARG A 72 8.70 -19.34 10.81
N GLU A 73 7.65 -19.86 11.45
CA GLU A 73 6.39 -20.15 10.77
C GLU A 73 5.91 -18.87 10.05
N PRO A 74 5.38 -18.98 8.81
CA PRO A 74 4.91 -17.81 8.08
C PRO A 74 3.74 -17.17 8.84
N VAL A 75 3.94 -15.93 9.31
CA VAL A 75 2.88 -15.14 9.94
C VAL A 75 1.97 -14.61 8.83
N SER A 76 0.66 -14.84 8.97
CA SER A 76 -0.37 -14.34 8.07
C SER A 76 -1.17 -13.19 8.70
N ILE A 77 -1.75 -12.35 7.84
CA ILE A 77 -2.66 -11.26 8.19
C ILE A 77 -3.96 -11.39 7.39
N TYR A 78 -5.07 -10.94 7.96
CA TYR A 78 -6.39 -10.93 7.35
C TYR A 78 -6.80 -9.50 7.02
N VAL A 79 -7.15 -9.25 5.75
CA VAL A 79 -7.49 -7.92 5.24
C VAL A 79 -8.84 -7.96 4.56
N TYR A 80 -9.76 -7.06 4.92
CA TYR A 80 -11.06 -6.93 4.27
C TYR A 80 -10.98 -5.95 3.10
N VAL A 81 -11.11 -6.42 1.86
CA VAL A 81 -11.09 -5.58 0.66
C VAL A 81 -12.51 -5.38 0.14
N CYS A 82 -12.91 -4.14 -0.12
CA CYS A 82 -14.24 -3.76 -0.59
C CYS A 82 -14.23 -2.53 -1.51
N GLY A 83 -15.38 -2.26 -2.14
CA GLY A 83 -15.52 -1.18 -3.14
C GLY A 83 -15.31 -1.67 -4.58
N ALA A 84 -14.68 -0.85 -5.40
CA ALA A 84 -14.41 -1.06 -6.83
C ALA A 84 -13.26 -2.05 -7.09
N VAL A 85 -13.43 -3.28 -6.61
CA VAL A 85 -12.53 -4.42 -6.87
C VAL A 85 -13.33 -5.61 -7.41
N THR A 86 -12.69 -6.48 -8.19
CA THR A 86 -13.36 -7.60 -8.87
C THR A 86 -14.06 -8.56 -7.91
N SER A 87 -13.47 -8.83 -6.76
CA SER A 87 -14.01 -9.74 -5.75
C SER A 87 -13.83 -9.16 -4.35
N PRO A 88 -14.83 -8.44 -3.82
CA PRO A 88 -14.82 -8.01 -2.43
C PRO A 88 -14.82 -9.19 -1.46
N GLY A 89 -14.11 -9.08 -0.34
CA GLY A 89 -14.00 -10.16 0.64
C GLY A 89 -12.83 -10.02 1.60
N VAL A 90 -12.68 -10.97 2.51
CA VAL A 90 -11.54 -11.06 3.44
C VAL A 90 -10.47 -11.96 2.84
N TYR A 91 -9.22 -11.49 2.83
CA TYR A 91 -8.08 -12.19 2.23
C TYR A 91 -6.99 -12.45 3.27
N GLU A 92 -6.44 -13.65 3.24
CA GLU A 92 -5.27 -14.04 4.02
C GLU A 92 -3.99 -13.77 3.20
N LEU A 93 -3.07 -12.97 3.75
CA LEU A 93 -1.84 -12.54 3.10
C LEU A 93 -0.64 -12.73 4.04
N PRO A 94 0.59 -12.92 3.54
CA PRO A 94 1.78 -12.92 4.39
C PRO A 94 1.98 -11.58 5.11
N GLU A 95 2.51 -11.60 6.32
CA GLU A 95 2.90 -10.38 7.04
C GLU A 95 3.87 -9.53 6.20
N GLY A 96 3.64 -8.22 6.19
CA GLY A 96 4.45 -7.27 5.42
C GLY A 96 4.03 -7.10 3.96
N SER A 97 2.97 -7.80 3.51
CA SER A 97 2.30 -7.56 2.22
C SER A 97 1.88 -6.10 2.07
N ARG A 98 1.79 -5.65 0.82
CA ARG A 98 1.39 -4.28 0.47
C ARG A 98 -0.06 -4.23 -0.02
N ILE A 99 -0.63 -3.03 -0.05
CA ILE A 99 -1.98 -2.77 -0.56
C ILE A 99 -2.19 -3.39 -1.95
N ILE A 100 -1.20 -3.28 -2.85
CA ILE A 100 -1.26 -3.89 -4.19
C ILE A 100 -1.41 -5.42 -4.16
N ASP A 101 -0.90 -6.10 -3.13
CA ASP A 101 -0.98 -7.55 -3.01
C ASP A 101 -2.40 -7.98 -2.62
N ALA A 102 -3.06 -7.21 -1.74
CA ALA A 102 -4.47 -7.41 -1.41
C ALA A 102 -5.39 -7.17 -2.62
N ILE A 103 -5.11 -6.13 -3.42
CA ILE A 103 -5.90 -5.84 -4.63
C ILE A 103 -5.72 -6.95 -5.67
N LYS A 104 -4.50 -7.47 -5.85
CA LYS A 104 -4.26 -8.63 -6.72
C LYS A 104 -5.02 -9.86 -6.22
N ALA A 105 -4.99 -10.12 -4.91
CA ALA A 105 -5.73 -11.22 -4.30
C ALA A 105 -7.25 -11.07 -4.50
N SER A 106 -7.76 -9.83 -4.51
CA SER A 106 -9.15 -9.51 -4.81
C SER A 106 -9.52 -9.53 -6.30
N GLY A 107 -8.65 -10.04 -7.17
CA GLY A 107 -8.90 -10.12 -8.62
C GLY A 107 -8.66 -8.81 -9.37
N GLY A 108 -7.96 -7.85 -8.76
CA GLY A 108 -7.66 -6.55 -9.35
C GLY A 108 -8.71 -5.49 -9.10
N PHE A 109 -8.43 -4.30 -9.65
CA PHE A 109 -9.35 -3.18 -9.71
C PHE A 109 -10.47 -3.43 -10.73
N CYS A 110 -11.66 -2.88 -10.47
CA CYS A 110 -12.68 -2.73 -11.50
C CYS A 110 -12.33 -1.60 -12.48
N ASP A 111 -12.92 -1.62 -13.68
CA ASP A 111 -12.64 -0.62 -14.73
C ASP A 111 -12.97 0.82 -14.31
N ASP A 112 -13.93 1.00 -13.40
CA ASP A 112 -14.40 2.27 -12.86
C ASP A 112 -13.67 2.70 -11.57
N ALA A 113 -12.78 1.87 -11.04
CA ALA A 113 -12.02 2.14 -9.82
C ALA A 113 -11.07 3.35 -9.97
N ASP A 114 -10.93 4.13 -8.90
CA ASP A 114 -9.85 5.10 -8.79
C ASP A 114 -8.62 4.47 -8.15
N GLU A 115 -7.68 4.05 -9.00
CA GLU A 115 -6.42 3.44 -8.56
C GLU A 115 -5.48 4.40 -7.83
N THR A 116 -5.67 5.70 -8.01
CA THR A 116 -4.82 6.75 -7.42
C THR A 116 -5.22 7.07 -5.99
N PHE A 117 -6.41 6.61 -5.58
CA PHE A 117 -6.99 6.90 -4.28
C PHE A 117 -6.21 6.27 -3.11
N VAL A 118 -5.54 5.14 -3.33
CA VAL A 118 -4.76 4.45 -2.29
C VAL A 118 -3.27 4.45 -2.61
N ASN A 119 -2.44 4.57 -1.57
CA ASN A 119 -1.01 4.31 -1.68
C ASN A 119 -0.76 2.81 -1.85
N GLN A 120 -0.80 2.31 -3.08
CA GLN A 120 -0.63 0.89 -3.42
C GLN A 120 0.67 0.26 -2.86
N ALA A 121 1.69 1.08 -2.58
CA ALA A 121 2.96 0.65 -2.02
C ALA A 121 2.97 0.54 -0.48
N ALA A 122 1.94 1.04 0.21
CA ALA A 122 1.85 0.98 1.66
C ALA A 122 1.72 -0.48 2.15
N ARG A 123 2.28 -0.74 3.33
CA ARG A 123 2.18 -2.06 3.99
C ARG A 123 0.81 -2.22 4.63
N LEU A 124 0.35 -3.47 4.69
CA LEU A 124 -0.87 -3.86 5.35
C LEU A 124 -0.57 -4.34 6.78
N SER A 125 -1.49 -4.02 7.68
CA SER A 125 -1.57 -4.56 9.04
C SER A 125 -2.75 -5.52 9.14
N ASP A 126 -2.68 -6.45 10.09
CA ASP A 126 -3.78 -7.38 10.35
C ASP A 126 -5.07 -6.65 10.75
N GLY A 127 -6.21 -7.16 10.28
CA GLY A 127 -7.55 -6.66 10.60
C GLY A 127 -7.97 -5.40 9.86
N VAL A 128 -7.15 -4.86 8.94
CA VAL A 128 -7.49 -3.62 8.23
C VAL A 128 -8.59 -3.83 7.18
N LYS A 129 -9.45 -2.81 7.02
CA LYS A 129 -10.40 -2.69 5.92
C LYS A 129 -9.84 -1.77 4.83
N LEU A 130 -9.70 -2.29 3.62
CA LEU A 130 -9.30 -1.56 2.42
C LEU A 130 -10.52 -1.28 1.55
N PHE A 131 -10.89 -0.01 1.43
CA PHE A 131 -11.96 0.44 0.53
C PHE A 131 -11.36 1.13 -0.69
N ILE A 132 -11.77 0.69 -1.89
CA ILE A 132 -11.40 1.30 -3.16
C ILE A 132 -12.64 1.99 -3.74
N PRO A 133 -12.66 3.33 -3.88
CA PRO A 133 -13.78 4.02 -4.52
C PRO A 133 -13.71 3.92 -6.04
N THR A 134 -14.83 4.21 -6.69
CA THR A 134 -14.89 4.53 -8.11
C THR A 134 -14.43 5.96 -8.38
N ARG A 135 -14.01 6.24 -9.61
CA ARG A 135 -13.64 7.62 -10.04
C ARG A 135 -14.82 8.59 -9.92
N GLU A 136 -16.04 8.12 -10.11
CA GLU A 136 -17.26 8.92 -9.96
C GLU A 136 -17.52 9.25 -8.48
N GLU A 137 -17.38 8.28 -7.57
CA GLU A 137 -17.47 8.51 -6.13
C GLU A 137 -16.45 9.56 -5.69
N VAL A 138 -15.20 9.47 -6.14
CA VAL A 138 -14.16 10.47 -5.87
C VAL A 138 -14.55 11.84 -6.42
N ALA A 139 -15.00 11.92 -7.67
CA ALA A 139 -15.42 13.17 -8.30
C ALA A 139 -16.61 13.85 -7.59
N ASN A 140 -17.53 13.05 -7.04
CA ASN A 140 -18.70 13.54 -6.31
C ASN A 140 -18.40 13.88 -4.84
N ALA A 141 -17.33 13.30 -4.28
CA ALA A 141 -16.87 13.61 -2.93
C ALA A 141 -16.13 14.95 -2.87
N VAL A 142 -15.63 15.49 -3.99
CA VAL A 142 -14.95 16.79 -3.99
C VAL A 142 -15.97 17.92 -3.92
N ASP A 143 -15.93 18.73 -2.86
CA ASP A 143 -16.74 19.93 -2.76
C ASP A 143 -16.22 21.07 -3.67
N ALA A 144 -16.95 22.19 -3.75
CA ALA A 144 -16.57 23.35 -4.56
C ALA A 144 -15.24 24.00 -4.14
N SER A 145 -14.72 23.66 -2.96
CA SER A 145 -13.42 24.08 -2.44
C SER A 145 -12.28 23.11 -2.76
N GLY A 146 -12.56 21.99 -3.45
CA GLY A 146 -11.56 20.97 -3.73
C GLY A 146 -11.26 20.07 -2.53
N GLN A 147 -12.08 20.09 -1.48
CA GLN A 147 -11.95 19.19 -0.32
C GLN A 147 -12.74 17.90 -0.57
N ILE A 148 -12.10 16.76 -0.32
CA ILE A 148 -12.74 15.44 -0.34
C ILE A 148 -13.64 15.34 0.90
N GLN A 149 -14.96 15.32 0.70
CA GLN A 149 -15.92 14.93 1.73
C GLN A 149 -15.62 13.48 2.13
N SER A 150 -15.52 13.23 3.44
CA SER A 150 -15.31 11.88 3.96
C SER A 150 -16.38 10.94 3.43
N PHE A 151 -15.96 9.89 2.72
CA PHE A 151 -16.82 8.76 2.43
C PHE A 151 -17.22 8.13 3.76
N ASP A 152 -18.51 8.14 4.08
CA ASP A 152 -19.09 7.49 5.27
C ASP A 152 -19.02 5.97 5.12
N THR A 153 -17.79 5.42 5.16
CA THR A 153 -17.52 3.98 5.06
C THR A 153 -17.12 3.38 6.41
N GLY A 154 -17.23 4.19 7.48
CA GLY A 154 -17.12 3.76 8.86
C GLY A 154 -15.81 3.10 9.23
N GLU A 155 -14.65 3.53 8.69
CA GLU A 155 -13.30 3.49 9.31
C GLU A 155 -12.25 4.21 8.42
N THR A 156 -11.20 4.68 9.08
CA THR A 156 -10.09 5.56 8.68
C THR A 156 -9.50 5.30 7.28
N PHE A 157 -9.60 6.33 6.43
CA PHE A 157 -8.76 6.46 5.24
C PHE A 157 -7.32 6.80 5.66
N VAL A 158 -6.37 5.93 5.35
CA VAL A 158 -4.95 6.32 5.31
C VAL A 158 -4.65 6.97 3.96
N SER A 159 -5.18 8.19 3.79
CA SER A 159 -4.50 9.21 3.01
C SER A 159 -3.58 9.92 3.98
N GLU A 160 -2.27 9.73 3.81
CA GLU A 160 -1.29 10.41 4.65
C GLU A 160 -1.22 11.88 4.24
N GLU A 161 -2.17 12.67 4.76
CA GLU A 161 -1.99 14.06 5.17
C GLU A 161 -2.98 14.26 6.33
N THR A 162 -2.44 14.45 7.54
CA THR A 162 -3.08 14.48 8.87
C THR A 162 -3.30 13.12 9.52
N GLY A 163 -2.35 12.79 10.42
CA GLY A 163 -2.51 11.75 11.42
C GLY A 163 -3.85 11.93 12.14
N THR A 164 -4.64 10.86 12.10
CA THR A 164 -5.73 10.63 13.03
C THR A 164 -5.37 9.37 13.78
N SER A 165 -4.59 9.52 14.85
CA SER A 165 -4.50 8.51 15.89
C SER A 165 -5.79 8.56 16.71
N GLY A 166 -6.85 7.96 16.15
CA GLY A 166 -8.20 7.99 16.70
C GLY A 166 -8.72 6.60 17.08
N SER A 167 -7.96 5.82 17.85
CA SER A 167 -8.50 4.68 18.60
C SER A 167 -7.60 4.37 19.80
N GLY A 168 -7.95 4.95 20.96
CA GLY A 168 -7.45 4.54 22.29
C GLY A 168 -5.94 4.66 22.59
N GLY A 169 -5.14 5.19 21.67
CA GLY A 169 -3.68 5.32 21.80
C GLY A 169 -3.24 6.63 22.44
N LEU A 170 -2.06 6.61 23.06
CA LEU A 170 -1.38 7.80 23.58
C LEU A 170 -1.12 8.79 22.42
N ILE A 171 -1.38 10.08 22.66
CA ILE A 171 -1.18 11.15 21.70
C ILE A 171 0.30 11.55 21.71
N ASN A 172 0.97 11.45 20.56
CA ASN A 172 2.36 11.86 20.44
C ASN A 172 2.48 13.40 20.39
N ILE A 173 3.07 14.02 21.40
CA ILE A 173 3.12 15.49 21.53
C ILE A 173 4.04 16.17 20.50
N ASN A 174 4.96 15.42 19.90
CA ASN A 174 5.88 15.91 18.89
C ASN A 174 5.25 15.98 17.49
N SER A 175 4.32 15.08 17.19
CA SER A 175 3.67 14.96 15.88
C SER A 175 2.20 15.36 15.85
N ALA A 176 1.52 15.34 17.00
CA ALA A 176 0.09 15.62 17.07
C ALA A 176 -0.26 17.00 16.50
N THR A 177 -1.38 17.05 15.79
CA THR A 177 -2.00 18.27 15.32
C THR A 177 -2.62 19.05 16.47
N ARG A 178 -2.95 20.33 16.24
CA ARG A 178 -3.66 21.14 17.24
C ARG A 178 -4.94 20.45 17.70
N ASP A 179 -5.72 19.90 16.77
CA ASP A 179 -7.03 19.32 17.04
C ASP A 179 -6.90 18.01 17.84
N GLU A 180 -5.90 17.18 17.52
CA GLU A 180 -5.56 16.00 18.33
C GLU A 180 -5.16 16.38 19.76
N LEU A 181 -4.33 17.42 19.94
CA LEU A 181 -3.94 17.89 21.26
C LEU A 181 -5.15 18.40 22.07
N THR A 182 -6.16 19.00 21.43
CA THR A 182 -7.38 19.43 22.12
C THR A 182 -8.30 18.29 22.54
N SER A 183 -8.06 17.07 22.05
CA SER A 183 -8.79 15.88 22.50
C SER A 183 -8.34 15.40 23.89
N ILE A 184 -7.19 15.89 24.40
CA ILE A 184 -6.65 15.56 25.72
C ILE A 184 -7.47 16.26 26.82
N PRO A 185 -7.92 15.55 27.86
CA PRO A 185 -8.72 16.15 28.93
C PRO A 185 -7.97 17.27 29.66
N GLY A 186 -8.50 18.49 29.56
CA GLY A 186 -7.94 19.68 30.20
C GLY A 186 -6.97 20.48 29.31
N ILE A 187 -6.76 20.07 28.05
CA ILE A 187 -6.08 20.87 27.03
C ILE A 187 -7.12 21.50 26.11
N GLY A 188 -7.23 22.83 26.16
CA GLY A 188 -8.01 23.60 25.20
C GLY A 188 -7.15 24.15 24.06
N THR A 189 -7.79 24.75 23.07
CA THR A 189 -7.15 25.36 21.87
C THR A 189 -5.94 26.22 22.24
N VAL A 190 -6.07 27.11 23.23
CA VAL A 190 -5.01 28.01 23.69
C VAL A 190 -3.79 27.25 24.23
N THR A 191 -3.99 26.12 24.91
CA THR A 191 -2.88 25.31 25.44
C THR A 191 -2.27 24.46 24.33
N ALA A 192 -3.09 23.90 23.43
CA ALA A 192 -2.62 23.17 22.26
C ALA A 192 -1.74 24.05 21.36
N ASP A 193 -2.15 25.29 21.08
CA ASP A 193 -1.36 26.26 20.32
C ASP A 193 0.02 26.49 20.95
N LYS A 194 0.08 26.60 22.28
CA LYS A 194 1.35 26.79 22.98
C LYS A 194 2.25 25.56 22.92
N ILE A 195 1.69 24.36 22.91
CA ILE A 195 2.48 23.13 22.74
C ILE A 195 3.11 23.12 21.35
N VAL A 196 2.33 23.44 20.31
CA VAL A 196 2.81 23.54 18.93
C VAL A 196 3.88 24.62 18.79
N SER A 197 3.63 25.82 19.32
CA SER A 197 4.63 26.90 19.31
C SER A 197 5.89 26.56 20.10
N TYR A 198 5.77 25.82 21.20
CA TYR A 198 6.92 25.41 21.99
C TYR A 198 7.84 24.49 21.20
N ARG A 199 7.29 23.44 20.55
CA ARG A 199 8.10 22.50 19.74
C ARG A 199 8.73 23.16 18.52
N GLU A 200 8.07 24.15 17.92
CA GLU A 200 8.63 24.93 16.81
C GLU A 200 9.82 25.81 17.23
N GLN A 201 9.79 26.33 18.46
CA GLN A 201 10.82 27.26 18.96
C GLN A 201 11.97 26.57 19.69
N HIS A 202 11.67 25.49 20.42
CA HIS A 202 12.62 24.81 21.33
C HIS A 202 13.03 23.42 20.81
N GLY A 203 12.41 22.95 19.72
CA GLY A 203 12.59 21.60 19.21
C GLY A 203 11.68 20.57 19.88
N SER A 204 11.81 19.31 19.46
CA SER A 204 11.00 18.20 19.97
C SER A 204 11.19 17.98 21.48
N PHE A 205 10.12 17.54 22.14
CA PHE A 205 10.17 17.05 23.51
C PHE A 205 10.90 15.70 23.55
N MET A 206 11.85 15.55 24.47
CA MET A 206 12.65 14.32 24.63
C MET A 206 12.01 13.36 25.62
N THR A 207 11.29 13.91 26.60
CA THR A 207 10.57 13.19 27.65
C THR A 207 9.15 13.74 27.79
N ILE A 208 8.23 12.94 28.32
CA ILE A 208 6.86 13.39 28.56
C ILE A 208 6.82 14.53 29.59
N GLU A 209 7.78 14.59 30.51
CA GLU A 209 7.90 15.62 31.53
C GLU A 209 8.27 16.99 30.95
N ASP A 210 8.93 17.05 29.80
CA ASP A 210 9.34 18.29 29.14
C ASP A 210 8.14 19.16 28.77
N ILE A 211 6.94 18.57 28.65
CA ILE A 211 5.70 19.29 28.40
C ILE A 211 5.38 20.33 29.49
N LYS A 212 5.95 20.17 30.70
CA LYS A 212 5.82 21.15 31.80
C LYS A 212 6.52 22.47 31.53
N ASN A 213 7.42 22.53 30.54
CA ASN A 213 8.06 23.77 30.11
C ASN A 213 7.12 24.66 29.29
N VAL A 214 5.97 24.14 28.84
CA VAL A 214 4.96 24.88 28.11
C VAL A 214 4.13 25.77 29.05
N SER A 215 4.00 27.04 28.71
CA SER A 215 3.25 28.02 29.50
C SER A 215 1.78 27.63 29.70
N GLY A 216 1.41 27.28 30.93
CA GLY A 216 0.05 26.86 31.30
C GLY A 216 -0.06 25.39 31.69
N ILE A 217 0.97 24.59 31.45
CA ILE A 217 1.04 23.19 31.89
C ILE A 217 1.80 23.14 33.21
N LYS A 218 1.05 23.07 34.30
CA LYS A 218 1.58 22.89 35.66
C LYS A 218 1.45 21.44 36.10
N GLU A 219 2.07 21.08 37.21
CA GLU A 219 2.05 19.72 37.79
C GLU A 219 0.64 19.10 37.87
N LYS A 220 -0.35 19.91 38.26
CA LYS A 220 -1.76 19.48 38.35
C LYS A 220 -2.37 19.11 37.00
N LEU A 221 -1.98 19.79 35.94
CA LEU A 221 -2.45 19.47 34.59
C LEU A 221 -1.66 18.29 34.03
N PHE A 222 -0.33 18.30 34.18
CA PHE A 222 0.56 17.20 33.79
C PHE A 222 0.07 15.84 34.35
N SER A 223 -0.23 15.77 35.65
CA SER A 223 -0.72 14.54 36.29
C SER A 223 -2.01 14.00 35.67
N LYS A 224 -2.83 14.85 35.05
CA LYS A 224 -4.09 14.44 34.40
C LYS A 224 -3.90 13.98 32.96
N ILE A 225 -2.87 14.50 32.28
CA ILE A 225 -2.65 14.26 30.86
C ILE A 225 -1.55 13.23 30.60
N ARG A 226 -0.69 12.93 31.58
CA ARG A 226 0.47 12.05 31.41
C ARG A 226 0.11 10.66 30.87
N ASP A 227 -1.07 10.14 31.20
CA ASP A 227 -1.54 8.82 30.77
C ASP A 227 -2.19 8.86 29.37
N TYR A 228 -2.22 10.03 28.73
CA TYR A 228 -2.80 10.27 27.39
C TYR A 228 -1.75 10.74 26.39
N ILE A 229 -0.49 10.90 26.79
CA ILE A 229 0.57 11.48 25.96
C ILE A 229 1.78 10.56 25.82
N THR A 230 2.48 10.66 24.69
CA THR A 230 3.80 10.07 24.44
C THR A 230 4.70 11.07 23.72
N VAL A 231 6.01 10.84 23.72
CA VAL A 231 6.99 11.57 22.89
C VAL A 231 7.31 10.81 21.61
#